data_AF-A0A3D1SIT1-F1
#
_entry.id   AF-A0A3D1SIT1-F1
#
_cell.length_a   1.000
_cell.length_b   1.000
_cell.length_c   1.000
_cell.angle_alpha   90.00
_cell.angle_beta   90.00
_cell.angle_gamma   90.00
#
_symmetry.space_group_name_H-M   'P 1'
#
loop_
_entity.id
_entity.type
_entity.pdbx_description
1 polymer ?
#
loop_
_entity_poly.entity_id
_entity_poly.type
_entity_poly.pdbx_seq_one_letter_code
_entity_poly.pdbx_strand_id
1 'polypeptide(L)'
;MAQSTLKQRFEITPRGPFSLAASALFLGGFAPAAHKAAPTADHLHLAFVADDSEQAVGVCLREEDDTVKGEMFGEADKDVVRKQVARILSLDVDGSAFPLVGEHDPIVGRMQARYPGLRPVCFYSTYEAGAWILIGHRIRITQAARVKARIAEELGNEVDIHGEKQHAFPAPTRLLQLESFPGLFGRKIEYLHRLAEATIEGRLDASRLRSLPQEEAIEALQQLPGIGIFSAEHILLRGAGDPDYLTLNEPRLPRAVAMVYNLKAEPSSEELRAISEGWRPYRTWVTFLLRHMLEDETHEIAGK
;
A
#
# COMPACT_ATOMS: atom_id res chain seq x y z
N MET A 1 8.85 -33.25 -10.29
CA MET A 1 9.26 -33.36 -8.88
C MET A 1 8.89 -32.05 -8.22
N ALA A 2 7.89 -32.03 -7.34
CA ALA A 2 7.47 -30.80 -6.68
C ALA A 2 8.63 -30.34 -5.76
N GLN A 3 9.20 -29.18 -6.06
CA GLN A 3 10.08 -28.49 -5.13
C GLN A 3 9.27 -28.29 -3.85
N SER A 4 9.73 -28.90 -2.75
CA SER A 4 9.20 -28.62 -1.42
C SER A 4 9.53 -27.16 -1.11
N THR A 5 8.61 -26.25 -1.40
CA THR A 5 8.75 -24.83 -1.07
C THR A 5 9.06 -24.72 0.42
N LEU A 6 10.20 -24.12 0.75
CA LEU A 6 10.65 -23.97 2.13
C LEU A 6 9.58 -23.20 2.90
N LYS A 7 8.90 -23.88 3.83
CA LYS A 7 7.80 -23.32 4.61
C LYS A 7 8.32 -22.78 5.93
N GLN A 8 8.29 -21.46 6.09
CA GLN A 8 8.68 -20.79 7.32
C GLN A 8 7.46 -20.13 7.97
N ARG A 9 7.45 -20.00 9.30
CA ARG A 9 6.35 -19.40 10.04
C ARG A 9 6.83 -18.23 10.89
N PHE A 10 6.00 -17.21 11.00
CA PHE A 10 6.21 -16.05 11.85
C PHE A 10 4.89 -15.55 12.44
N GLU A 11 4.98 -14.70 13.45
CA GLU A 11 3.84 -14.09 14.11
C GLU A 11 4.07 -12.58 14.26
N ILE A 12 2.99 -11.81 14.23
CA ILE A 12 2.98 -10.36 14.45
C ILE A 12 1.76 -10.04 15.32
N THR A 13 1.98 -9.54 16.53
CA THR A 13 0.90 -9.07 17.41
C THR A 13 0.67 -7.57 17.18
N PRO A 14 -0.48 -7.15 16.65
CA PRO A 14 -0.81 -5.75 16.49
C PRO A 14 -0.89 -5.03 17.85
N ARG A 15 -0.42 -3.79 17.92
CA ARG A 15 -0.68 -2.90 19.07
C ARG A 15 -1.87 -2.01 18.78
N GLY A 16 -2.93 -2.13 19.56
CA GLY A 16 -4.23 -1.48 19.33
C GLY A 16 -5.13 -2.25 18.35
N PRO A 17 -6.35 -1.75 18.08
CA PRO A 17 -7.34 -2.46 17.26
C PRO A 17 -6.82 -2.79 15.85
N PHE A 18 -7.11 -4.01 15.38
CA PHE A 18 -6.76 -4.50 14.06
C PHE A 18 -7.79 -5.55 13.62
N SER A 19 -7.96 -5.71 12.31
CA SER A 19 -8.72 -6.82 11.72
C SER A 19 -8.11 -7.20 10.38
N LEU A 20 -7.59 -8.42 10.27
CA LEU A 20 -7.07 -8.97 9.02
C LEU A 20 -8.19 -9.11 7.99
N ALA A 21 -9.38 -9.52 8.43
CA ALA A 21 -10.55 -9.64 7.57
C ALA A 21 -10.92 -8.28 6.95
N ALA A 22 -10.88 -7.18 7.72
CA ALA A 22 -11.10 -5.84 7.17
C ALA A 22 -10.03 -5.46 6.14
N SER A 23 -8.75 -5.76 6.38
CA SER A 23 -7.68 -5.55 5.41
C SER A 23 -7.86 -6.39 4.13
N ALA A 24 -8.28 -7.65 4.25
CA ALA A 24 -8.55 -8.52 3.12
C ALA A 24 -9.72 -8.03 2.26
N LEU A 25 -10.81 -7.57 2.90
CA LEU A 25 -11.95 -6.95 2.22
C LEU A 25 -11.54 -5.68 1.46
N PHE A 26 -10.75 -4.81 2.09
CA PHE A 26 -10.21 -3.62 1.43
C PHE A 26 -9.42 -3.99 0.17
N LEU A 27 -8.50 -4.97 0.27
CA LEU A 27 -7.69 -5.41 -0.87
C LEU A 27 -8.54 -6.03 -1.99
N GLY A 28 -9.60 -6.76 -1.65
CA GLY A 28 -10.54 -7.32 -2.63
C GLY A 28 -11.25 -6.28 -3.49
N GLY A 29 -11.51 -5.09 -2.93
CA GLY A 29 -12.09 -3.95 -3.66
C GLY A 29 -11.05 -3.02 -4.30
N PHE A 30 -9.78 -3.16 -3.93
CA PHE A 30 -8.72 -2.23 -4.33
C PHE A 30 -8.04 -2.69 -5.62
N ALA A 31 -8.55 -2.21 -6.76
CA ALA A 31 -8.04 -2.53 -8.10
C ALA A 31 -6.49 -2.56 -8.25
N PRO A 32 -5.70 -1.65 -7.63
CA PRO A 32 -4.23 -1.66 -7.73
C PRO A 32 -3.55 -2.88 -7.09
N ALA A 33 -4.25 -3.58 -6.20
CA ALA A 33 -3.81 -4.79 -5.52
C ALA A 33 -4.79 -5.96 -5.72
N ALA A 34 -5.66 -5.89 -6.73
CA ALA A 34 -6.63 -6.94 -7.01
C ALA A 34 -5.91 -8.22 -7.46
N HIS A 35 -6.05 -9.28 -6.66
CA HIS A 35 -5.60 -10.63 -6.99
C HIS A 35 -6.74 -11.45 -7.59
N LYS A 36 -6.38 -12.51 -8.33
CA LYS A 36 -7.39 -13.45 -8.88
C LYS A 36 -8.05 -14.30 -7.81
N ALA A 37 -7.37 -14.55 -6.69
CA ALA A 37 -7.95 -15.24 -5.54
C ALA A 37 -8.91 -14.28 -4.84
N ALA A 38 -10.18 -14.70 -4.70
CA ALA A 38 -11.14 -13.95 -3.90
C ALA A 38 -10.61 -13.86 -2.46
N PRO A 39 -10.59 -12.67 -1.83
CA PRO A 39 -10.28 -12.59 -0.42
C PRO A 39 -11.31 -13.46 0.32
N THR A 40 -10.84 -14.51 0.97
CA THR A 40 -11.67 -15.24 1.91
C THR A 40 -11.61 -14.48 3.24
N ALA A 41 -12.70 -14.49 4.00
CA ALA A 41 -12.70 -13.87 5.32
C ALA A 41 -11.67 -14.51 6.27
N ASP A 42 -11.20 -15.72 5.96
CA ASP A 42 -10.43 -16.56 6.86
C ASP A 42 -8.91 -16.46 6.68
N HIS A 43 -8.44 -15.97 5.53
CA HIS A 43 -7.02 -15.81 5.25
C HIS A 43 -6.74 -14.80 4.14
N LEU A 44 -5.54 -14.21 4.17
CA LEU A 44 -5.03 -13.28 3.16
C LEU A 44 -3.75 -13.83 2.52
N HIS A 45 -3.78 -13.99 1.19
CA HIS A 45 -2.59 -14.31 0.39
C HIS A 45 -1.94 -13.04 -0.16
N LEU A 46 -0.62 -12.94 0.01
CA LEU A 46 0.21 -11.88 -0.54
C LEU A 46 1.36 -12.51 -1.35
N ALA A 47 1.67 -11.93 -2.51
CA ALA A 47 2.79 -12.33 -3.36
C ALA A 47 3.61 -11.10 -3.75
N PHE A 48 4.87 -11.04 -3.32
CA PHE A 48 5.72 -9.86 -3.50
C PHE A 48 7.21 -10.20 -3.54
N VAL A 49 8.03 -9.26 -3.98
CA VAL A 49 9.50 -9.34 -3.88
C VAL A 49 9.94 -8.82 -2.51
N ALA A 50 10.78 -9.59 -1.81
CA ALA A 50 11.29 -9.21 -0.50
C ALA A 50 12.17 -7.96 -0.57
N ASP A 51 12.13 -7.05 0.42
CA ASP A 51 12.80 -5.74 0.33
C ASP A 51 14.34 -5.81 0.24
N ASP A 52 14.98 -6.85 0.78
CA ASP A 52 16.44 -6.99 0.87
C ASP A 52 17.06 -7.88 -0.22
N SER A 53 16.22 -8.42 -1.10
CA SER A 53 16.62 -9.39 -2.10
C SER A 53 15.76 -9.26 -3.36
N GLU A 54 16.08 -10.04 -4.39
CA GLU A 54 15.25 -10.11 -5.60
C GLU A 54 14.34 -11.34 -5.61
N GLN A 55 14.22 -12.00 -4.45
CA GLN A 55 13.44 -13.22 -4.30
C GLN A 55 11.96 -12.87 -4.12
N ALA A 56 11.11 -13.47 -4.96
CA ALA A 56 9.67 -13.43 -4.75
C ALA A 56 9.27 -14.41 -3.65
N VAL A 57 8.32 -13.99 -2.83
CA VAL A 57 7.79 -14.75 -1.71
C VAL A 57 6.27 -14.72 -1.76
N GLY A 58 5.67 -15.86 -1.40
CA GLY A 58 4.26 -15.97 -1.10
C GLY A 58 4.05 -16.00 0.41
N VAL A 59 2.99 -15.36 0.90
CA VAL A 59 2.63 -15.36 2.32
C VAL A 59 1.14 -15.62 2.47
N CYS A 60 0.79 -16.59 3.32
CA CYS A 60 -0.57 -16.79 3.81
C CYS A 60 -0.69 -16.28 5.24
N LEU A 61 -1.63 -15.37 5.47
CA LEU A 61 -1.87 -14.74 6.77
C LEU A 61 -3.22 -15.18 7.33
N ARG A 62 -3.26 -15.46 8.62
CA ARG A 62 -4.47 -15.72 9.41
C ARG A 62 -4.41 -14.93 10.70
N GLU A 63 -5.58 -14.53 11.19
CA GLU A 63 -5.72 -13.85 12.49
C GLU A 63 -6.31 -14.84 13.50
N GLU A 64 -5.58 -15.07 14.59
CA GLU A 64 -5.97 -15.97 15.68
C GLU A 64 -5.53 -15.34 17.01
N ASP A 65 -6.45 -15.24 17.98
CA ASP A 65 -6.19 -14.69 19.32
C ASP A 65 -5.45 -13.33 19.28
N ASP A 66 -6.01 -12.37 18.51
CA ASP A 66 -5.46 -11.03 18.29
C ASP A 66 -4.02 -11.01 17.74
N THR A 67 -3.56 -12.12 17.13
CA THR A 67 -2.22 -12.25 16.54
C THR A 67 -2.33 -12.64 15.07
N VAL A 68 -1.55 -11.97 14.22
CA VAL A 68 -1.44 -12.33 12.81
C VAL A 68 -0.35 -13.38 12.64
N LYS A 69 -0.76 -14.59 12.28
CA LYS A 69 0.11 -15.73 11.98
C LYS A 69 0.38 -15.80 10.48
N GLY A 70 1.66 -15.84 10.12
CA GLY A 70 2.10 -15.91 8.72
C GLY A 70 2.79 -17.22 8.39
N GLU A 71 2.38 -17.83 7.28
CA GLU A 71 3.08 -18.92 6.60
C GLU A 71 3.73 -18.38 5.33
N MET A 72 5.06 -18.43 5.28
CA MET A 72 5.88 -17.95 4.17
C MET A 72 6.30 -19.11 3.26
N PHE A 73 6.26 -18.83 1.95
CA PHE A 73 6.65 -19.69 0.85
C PHE A 73 7.74 -19.00 0.03
N GLY A 74 8.95 -19.56 0.04
CA GLY A 74 10.09 -19.00 -0.67
C GLY A 74 11.36 -19.06 0.18
N GLU A 75 12.46 -18.54 -0.37
CA GLU A 75 13.80 -18.68 0.22
C GLU A 75 14.34 -17.38 0.85
N ALA A 76 13.58 -16.27 0.80
CA ALA A 76 14.04 -15.00 1.36
C ALA A 76 14.17 -15.05 2.90
N ASP A 77 14.86 -14.05 3.45
CA ASP A 77 15.00 -13.92 4.90
C ASP A 77 13.62 -13.70 5.56
N LYS A 78 13.29 -14.60 6.49
CA LYS A 78 12.01 -14.60 7.19
C LYS A 78 11.75 -13.32 7.98
N ASP A 79 12.77 -12.75 8.62
CA ASP A 79 12.61 -11.53 9.41
C ASP A 79 12.42 -10.31 8.53
N VAL A 80 13.01 -10.29 7.33
CA VAL A 80 12.71 -9.25 6.34
C VAL A 80 11.28 -9.36 5.86
N VAL A 81 10.83 -10.56 5.46
CA VAL A 81 9.44 -10.79 5.03
C VAL A 81 8.45 -10.43 6.15
N ARG A 82 8.73 -10.81 7.40
CA ARG A 82 7.90 -10.46 8.56
C ARG A 82 7.78 -8.96 8.75
N LYS A 83 8.88 -8.20 8.68
CA LYS A 83 8.87 -6.73 8.79
C LYS A 83 8.13 -6.08 7.62
N GLN A 84 8.29 -6.61 6.41
CA GLN A 84 7.61 -6.12 5.22
C GLN A 84 6.10 -6.35 5.32
N VAL A 85 5.65 -7.53 5.77
CA VAL A 85 4.23 -7.80 6.06
C VAL A 85 3.70 -6.86 7.14
N ALA A 86 4.48 -6.61 8.20
CA ALA A 86 4.09 -5.67 9.25
C ALA A 86 3.84 -4.26 8.66
N ARG A 87 4.71 -3.78 7.77
CA ARG A 87 4.51 -2.50 7.05
C ARG A 87 3.31 -2.53 6.11
N ILE A 88 3.14 -3.61 5.34
CA ILE A 88 2.01 -3.78 4.41
C ILE A 88 0.67 -3.61 5.12
N LEU A 89 0.54 -4.16 6.33
CA LEU A 89 -0.69 -4.12 7.12
C LEU A 89 -0.70 -3.04 8.21
N SER A 90 0.29 -2.15 8.24
CA SER A 90 0.47 -1.13 9.29
C SER A 90 0.46 -1.69 10.73
N LEU A 91 1.04 -2.88 10.91
CA LEU A 91 1.23 -3.55 12.21
C LEU A 91 2.52 -3.09 12.91
N ASP A 92 3.44 -2.47 12.18
CA ASP A 92 4.68 -1.90 12.69
C ASP A 92 4.49 -0.50 13.30
N VAL A 93 3.30 0.08 13.17
CA VAL A 93 2.87 1.33 13.82
C VAL A 93 2.06 1.00 15.08
N ASP A 94 2.35 1.69 16.18
CA ASP A 94 1.54 1.58 17.40
C ASP A 94 0.17 2.23 17.17
N GLY A 95 -0.88 1.41 17.08
CA GLY A 95 -2.25 1.87 16.89
C GLY A 95 -3.04 2.01 18.18
N SER A 96 -2.42 1.86 19.35
CA SER A 96 -3.13 1.81 20.64
C SER A 96 -3.87 3.12 20.96
N ALA A 97 -3.35 4.26 20.49
CA ALA A 97 -3.98 5.57 20.67
C ALA A 97 -4.91 5.97 19.51
N PHE A 98 -5.04 5.16 18.45
CA PHE A 98 -5.88 5.49 17.31
C PHE A 98 -7.37 5.67 17.69
N PRO A 99 -7.97 4.85 18.58
CA PRO A 99 -9.36 5.07 19.03
C PRO A 99 -9.59 6.44 19.67
N LEU A 100 -8.60 7.01 20.36
CA LEU A 100 -8.70 8.32 21.00
C LEU A 100 -8.94 9.45 19.98
N VAL A 101 -8.45 9.29 18.75
CA VAL A 101 -8.75 10.23 17.66
C VAL A 101 -10.26 10.29 17.40
N GLY A 102 -10.94 9.14 17.45
CA GLY A 102 -12.39 9.07 17.25
C GLY A 102 -13.21 9.58 18.46
N GLU A 103 -12.62 9.58 19.66
CA GLU A 103 -13.21 10.21 20.84
C GLU A 103 -13.17 11.74 20.74
N HIS A 104 -12.09 12.30 20.19
CA HIS A 104 -11.94 13.74 19.98
C HIS A 104 -12.65 14.25 18.73
N ASP A 105 -12.68 13.44 17.67
CA ASP A 105 -13.35 13.74 16.41
C ASP A 105 -14.45 12.70 16.15
N PRO A 106 -15.73 13.03 16.45
CA PRO A 106 -16.84 12.08 16.29
C PRO A 106 -17.05 11.61 14.85
N ILE A 107 -16.56 12.35 13.86
CA ILE A 107 -16.60 11.94 12.46
C ILE A 107 -15.63 10.76 12.23
N VAL A 108 -14.42 10.87 12.77
CA VAL A 108 -13.44 9.78 12.78
C VAL A 108 -13.95 8.58 13.57
N GLY A 109 -14.58 8.81 14.73
CA GLY A 109 -15.20 7.76 15.53
C GLY A 109 -16.24 6.95 14.76
N ARG A 110 -17.06 7.60 13.91
CA ARG A 110 -17.99 6.88 13.02
C ARG A 110 -17.28 6.03 11.96
N MET A 111 -16.18 6.52 11.38
CA MET A 111 -15.39 5.73 10.44
C MET A 111 -14.78 4.50 11.12
N GLN A 112 -14.23 4.66 12.32
CA GLN A 112 -13.68 3.56 13.12
C GLN A 112 -14.75 2.52 13.47
N ALA A 113 -15.97 2.96 13.79
CA ALA A 113 -17.10 2.05 14.04
C ALA A 113 -17.59 1.34 12.76
N ARG A 114 -17.58 2.02 11.61
CA ARG A 114 -17.97 1.44 10.31
C ARG A 114 -16.94 0.45 9.79
N TYR A 115 -15.65 0.70 10.02
CA TYR A 115 -14.53 -0.11 9.56
C TYR A 115 -13.69 -0.61 10.74
N PRO A 116 -14.25 -1.45 11.62
CA PRO A 116 -13.59 -1.86 12.85
C PRO A 116 -12.26 -2.57 12.56
N GLY A 117 -11.19 -2.10 13.18
CA GLY A 117 -9.85 -2.68 13.02
C GLY A 117 -9.18 -2.42 11.67
N LEU A 118 -9.82 -1.72 10.72
CA LEU A 118 -9.19 -1.40 9.45
C LEU A 118 -8.07 -0.36 9.64
N ARG A 119 -6.86 -0.76 9.26
CA ARG A 119 -5.69 0.12 9.16
C ARG A 119 -5.33 0.37 7.69
N PRO A 120 -4.48 1.37 7.37
CA PRO A 120 -3.97 1.53 6.03
C PRO A 120 -3.27 0.26 5.54
N VAL A 121 -3.77 -0.30 4.43
CA VAL A 121 -3.09 -1.43 3.75
C VAL A 121 -2.17 -0.91 2.66
N CYS A 122 -0.86 -0.90 2.90
CA CYS A 122 0.16 -0.37 2.00
C CYS A 122 0.40 -1.26 0.77
N PHE A 123 1.06 -0.71 -0.25
CA PHE A 123 1.74 -1.49 -1.29
C PHE A 123 2.86 -2.31 -0.67
N TYR A 124 3.29 -3.35 -1.39
CA TYR A 124 4.29 -4.30 -0.88
C TYR A 124 5.66 -3.66 -0.64
N SER A 125 5.99 -2.65 -1.43
CA SER A 125 7.19 -1.83 -1.26
C SER A 125 6.96 -0.43 -1.80
N THR A 126 7.87 0.48 -1.44
CA THR A 126 8.02 1.81 -2.03
C THR A 126 8.28 1.75 -3.53
N TYR A 127 9.04 0.75 -3.98
CA TYR A 127 9.26 0.44 -5.39
C TYR A 127 7.94 0.12 -6.10
N GLU A 128 7.15 -0.81 -5.57
CA GLU A 128 5.88 -1.17 -6.23
C GLU A 128 4.85 -0.02 -6.16
N ALA A 129 4.85 0.78 -5.08
CA ALA A 129 4.05 2.00 -4.99
C ALA A 129 4.45 3.03 -6.07
N GLY A 130 5.75 3.21 -6.30
CA GLY A 130 6.26 4.09 -7.36
C GLY A 130 5.91 3.57 -8.76
N ALA A 131 6.06 2.26 -8.98
CA ALA A 131 5.72 1.63 -10.25
C ALA A 131 4.23 1.78 -10.56
N TRP A 132 3.37 1.56 -9.56
CA TRP A 132 1.93 1.80 -9.67
C TRP A 132 1.61 3.22 -10.14
N ILE A 133 2.21 4.24 -9.52
CA ILE A 133 1.99 5.64 -9.89
C ILE A 133 2.43 5.90 -11.33
N LEU A 134 3.64 5.50 -11.71
CA LEU A 134 4.18 5.70 -13.05
C LEU A 134 3.36 4.98 -14.13
N ILE A 135 2.91 3.75 -13.86
CA ILE A 135 2.01 3.00 -14.74
C ILE A 135 0.68 3.74 -14.86
N GLY A 136 0.13 4.25 -13.76
CA GLY A 136 -1.15 4.96 -13.71
C GLY A 136 -1.20 6.32 -14.38
N HIS A 137 -0.05 6.95 -14.62
CA HIS A 137 0.00 8.29 -15.22
C HIS A 137 -0.78 8.38 -16.55
N ARG A 138 -1.71 9.34 -16.59
CA ARG A 138 -2.54 9.69 -17.75
C ARG A 138 -3.45 8.58 -18.30
N ILE A 139 -3.73 7.54 -17.52
CA ILE A 139 -4.68 6.48 -17.89
C ILE A 139 -5.66 6.22 -16.74
N ARG A 140 -6.77 5.54 -17.05
CA ARG A 140 -7.76 5.19 -16.01
C ARG A 140 -7.19 4.16 -15.05
N ILE A 141 -7.58 4.22 -13.78
CA ILE A 141 -7.12 3.30 -12.72
C ILE A 141 -7.35 1.82 -13.09
N THR A 142 -8.48 1.51 -13.71
CA THR A 142 -8.80 0.14 -14.17
C THR A 142 -7.90 -0.33 -15.32
N GLN A 143 -7.46 0.58 -16.20
CA GLN A 143 -6.49 0.28 -17.25
C GLN A 143 -5.09 0.07 -16.64
N ALA A 144 -4.69 0.93 -15.70
CA ALA A 144 -3.43 0.81 -15.00
C ALA A 144 -3.31 -0.51 -14.23
N ALA A 145 -4.39 -0.92 -13.53
CA ALA A 145 -4.47 -2.20 -12.83
C ALA A 145 -4.25 -3.38 -13.78
N ARG A 146 -4.91 -3.38 -14.95
CA ARG A 146 -4.71 -4.42 -15.97
C ARG A 146 -3.28 -4.46 -16.52
N VAL A 147 -2.67 -3.29 -16.75
CA VAL A 147 -1.27 -3.21 -17.20
C VAL A 147 -0.33 -3.77 -16.13
N LYS A 148 -0.47 -3.34 -14.87
CA LYS A 148 0.33 -3.84 -13.75
C LYS A 148 0.17 -5.35 -13.57
N ALA A 149 -1.05 -5.87 -13.64
CA ALA A 149 -1.33 -7.30 -13.52
C ALA A 149 -0.62 -8.11 -14.62
N ARG A 150 -0.69 -7.67 -15.89
CA ARG A 150 0.02 -8.35 -16.99
C ARG A 150 1.54 -8.27 -16.83
N ILE A 151 2.07 -7.15 -16.35
CA ILE A 151 3.52 -7.03 -16.05
C ILE A 151 3.93 -8.07 -15.00
N ALA A 152 3.14 -8.25 -13.94
CA ALA A 152 3.40 -9.27 -12.93
C ALA A 152 3.30 -10.69 -13.53
N GLU A 153 2.26 -10.98 -14.33
CA GLU A 153 2.07 -12.30 -14.96
C GLU A 153 3.18 -12.66 -15.97
N GLU A 154 3.64 -11.71 -16.79
CA GLU A 154 4.59 -11.98 -17.88
C GLU A 154 6.06 -11.85 -17.44
N LEU A 155 6.35 -11.00 -16.45
CA LEU A 155 7.73 -10.68 -16.05
C LEU A 155 8.04 -11.02 -14.59
N GLY A 156 7.00 -11.16 -13.75
CA GLY A 156 7.13 -11.49 -12.34
C GLY A 156 7.41 -12.96 -12.10
N ASN A 157 7.99 -13.25 -10.94
CA ASN A 157 8.19 -14.63 -10.50
C ASN A 157 6.87 -15.18 -9.95
N GLU A 158 6.53 -16.40 -10.36
CA GLU A 158 5.39 -17.15 -9.82
C GLU A 158 5.73 -17.67 -8.42
N VAL A 159 4.79 -17.56 -7.49
CA VAL A 159 4.83 -18.17 -6.16
C VAL A 159 3.60 -19.04 -5.97
N ASP A 160 3.80 -20.22 -5.40
CA ASP A 160 2.73 -21.17 -5.08
C ASP A 160 2.41 -21.10 -3.59
N ILE A 161 1.20 -20.64 -3.26
CA ILE A 161 0.69 -20.51 -1.90
C ILE A 161 -0.44 -21.53 -1.74
N HIS A 162 -0.14 -22.68 -1.10
CA HIS A 162 -1.12 -23.76 -0.90
C HIS A 162 -1.80 -24.28 -2.19
N GLY A 163 -1.10 -24.29 -3.32
CA GLY A 163 -1.62 -24.67 -4.63
C GLY A 163 -2.22 -23.49 -5.43
N GLU A 164 -2.32 -22.31 -4.83
CA GLU A 164 -2.72 -21.08 -5.52
C GLU A 164 -1.51 -20.36 -6.08
N LYS A 165 -1.37 -20.39 -7.40
CA LYS A 165 -0.32 -19.66 -8.12
C LYS A 165 -0.63 -18.17 -8.19
N GLN A 166 0.28 -17.36 -7.68
CA GLN A 166 0.25 -15.91 -7.79
C GLN A 166 1.56 -15.40 -8.39
N HIS A 167 1.56 -14.19 -8.94
CA HIS A 167 2.77 -13.57 -9.49
C HIS A 167 3.09 -12.31 -8.70
N ALA A 168 4.31 -12.22 -8.18
CA ALA A 168 4.83 -10.98 -7.64
C ALA A 168 5.06 -9.96 -8.78
N PHE A 169 5.03 -8.66 -8.48
CA PHE A 169 5.55 -7.67 -9.43
C PHE A 169 7.05 -7.97 -9.70
N PRO A 170 7.57 -7.77 -10.94
CA PRO A 170 8.96 -8.11 -11.25
C PRO A 170 9.95 -7.40 -10.33
N ALA A 171 11.02 -8.12 -9.96
CA ALA A 171 12.14 -7.54 -9.23
C ALA A 171 12.81 -6.41 -10.04
N PRO A 172 13.51 -5.47 -9.38
CA PRO A 172 14.15 -4.34 -10.03
C PRO A 172 15.04 -4.71 -11.23
N THR A 173 15.94 -5.69 -11.10
CA THR A 173 16.80 -6.11 -12.22
C THR A 173 16.02 -6.66 -13.41
N ARG A 174 14.91 -7.36 -13.15
CA ARG A 174 14.04 -7.90 -14.18
C ARG A 174 13.31 -6.79 -14.93
N LEU A 175 12.84 -5.78 -14.21
CA LEU A 175 12.18 -4.63 -14.83
C LEU A 175 13.14 -3.82 -15.71
N LEU A 176 14.44 -3.75 -15.37
CA LEU A 176 15.46 -3.08 -16.18
C LEU A 176 15.68 -3.70 -17.57
N GLN A 177 15.27 -4.96 -17.77
CA GLN A 177 15.36 -5.64 -19.07
C GLN A 177 14.16 -5.33 -19.99
N LEU A 178 13.19 -4.53 -19.53
CA LEU A 178 11.97 -4.27 -20.26
C LEU A 178 12.16 -3.16 -21.30
N GLU A 179 12.25 -3.52 -22.58
CA GLU A 179 12.39 -2.51 -23.64
C GLU A 179 11.05 -1.83 -24.01
N SER A 180 9.97 -2.61 -23.99
CA SER A 180 8.61 -2.12 -24.29
C SER A 180 7.55 -3.02 -23.66
N PHE A 181 6.35 -2.48 -23.42
CA PHE A 181 5.22 -3.25 -22.93
C PHE A 181 3.87 -2.66 -23.37
N PRO A 182 2.91 -3.45 -23.84
CA PRO A 182 1.58 -2.95 -24.23
C PRO A 182 0.88 -2.21 -23.06
N GLY A 183 0.53 -0.94 -23.29
CA GLY A 183 -0.09 -0.08 -22.28
C GLY A 183 0.88 0.82 -21.51
N LEU A 184 2.20 0.63 -21.71
CA LEU A 184 3.22 1.59 -21.29
C LEU A 184 3.60 2.47 -22.49
N PHE A 185 3.31 3.76 -22.38
CA PHE A 185 3.50 4.74 -23.45
C PHE A 185 4.49 5.84 -23.05
N GLY A 186 5.09 6.49 -24.04
CA GLY A 186 6.03 7.60 -23.84
C GLY A 186 7.24 7.17 -23.01
N ARG A 187 7.60 7.96 -22.01
CA ARG A 187 8.79 7.74 -21.16
C ARG A 187 8.53 6.82 -19.96
N LYS A 188 7.40 6.09 -19.91
CA LYS A 188 7.05 5.24 -18.75
C LYS A 188 8.09 4.15 -18.49
N ILE A 189 8.61 3.50 -19.54
CA ILE A 189 9.67 2.49 -19.42
C ILE A 189 10.93 3.12 -18.80
N GLU A 190 11.37 4.27 -19.31
CA GLU A 190 12.52 5.00 -18.77
C GLU A 190 12.33 5.34 -17.29
N TYR A 191 11.16 5.85 -16.90
CA TYR A 191 10.88 6.19 -15.49
C TYR A 191 10.85 4.95 -14.59
N LEU A 192 10.30 3.84 -15.07
CA LEU A 192 10.32 2.56 -14.37
C LEU A 192 11.74 2.01 -14.21
N HIS A 193 12.62 2.20 -15.20
CA HIS A 193 14.04 1.85 -15.08
C HIS A 193 14.74 2.70 -14.01
N ARG A 194 14.53 4.02 -14.03
CA ARG A 194 15.10 4.91 -13.00
C ARG A 194 14.60 4.59 -11.59
N LEU A 195 13.36 4.13 -11.47
CA LEU A 195 12.79 3.65 -10.22
C LEU A 195 13.44 2.33 -9.76
N ALA A 196 13.67 1.39 -10.68
CA ALA A 196 14.36 0.14 -10.38
C ALA A 196 15.82 0.39 -9.95
N GLU A 197 16.56 1.23 -10.68
CA GLU A 197 17.92 1.67 -10.30
C GLU A 197 17.94 2.28 -8.88
N ALA A 198 17.01 3.19 -8.58
CA ALA A 198 16.88 3.79 -7.26
C ALA A 198 16.60 2.79 -6.13
N THR A 199 15.88 1.72 -6.46
CA THR A 199 15.60 0.63 -5.51
C THR A 199 16.86 -0.16 -5.22
N ILE A 200 17.61 -0.55 -6.27
CA ILE A 200 18.88 -1.28 -6.16
C ILE A 200 19.92 -0.48 -5.37
N GLU A 201 19.94 0.86 -5.55
CA GLU A 201 20.81 1.78 -4.82
C GLU A 201 20.36 2.04 -3.37
N GLY A 202 19.24 1.46 -2.92
CA GLY A 202 18.71 1.63 -1.56
C GLY A 202 18.06 3.00 -1.30
N ARG A 203 17.90 3.86 -2.32
CA ARG A 203 17.29 5.18 -2.17
C ARG A 203 15.81 5.11 -1.81
N LEU A 204 15.15 4.01 -2.19
CA LEU A 204 13.74 3.74 -1.90
C LEU A 204 13.52 2.87 -0.66
N ASP A 205 14.53 2.59 0.17
CA ASP A 205 14.30 1.84 1.41
C ASP A 205 13.25 2.53 2.31
N ALA A 206 12.23 1.77 2.73
CA ALA A 206 11.10 2.31 3.49
C ALA A 206 11.52 2.81 4.88
N SER A 207 12.44 2.11 5.54
CA SER A 207 12.91 2.48 6.88
C SER A 207 13.71 3.78 6.82
N ARG A 208 14.58 3.91 5.82
CA ARG A 208 15.32 5.14 5.51
C ARG A 208 14.35 6.29 5.26
N LEU A 209 13.37 6.13 4.37
CA LEU A 209 12.41 7.20 4.05
C LEU A 209 11.63 7.66 5.29
N ARG A 210 11.20 6.74 6.15
CA ARG A 210 10.52 7.07 7.42
C ARG A 210 11.42 7.65 8.51
N SER A 211 12.74 7.51 8.38
CA SER A 211 13.71 8.09 9.32
C SER A 211 14.05 9.55 9.03
N LEU A 212 13.78 10.01 7.81
CA LEU A 212 14.01 11.40 7.40
C LEU A 212 12.85 12.29 7.87
N PRO A 213 13.08 13.60 8.04
CA PRO A 213 12.00 14.58 8.05
C PRO A 213 11.12 14.41 6.80
N GLN A 214 9.81 14.52 6.95
CA GLN A 214 8.85 14.17 5.90
C GLN A 214 9.08 15.02 4.63
N GLU A 215 9.45 16.29 4.79
CA GLU A 215 9.80 17.19 3.69
C GLU A 215 11.04 16.69 2.93
N GLU A 216 12.10 16.28 3.63
CA GLU A 216 13.32 15.75 3.02
C GLU A 216 13.07 14.42 2.30
N ALA A 217 12.22 13.55 2.86
CA ALA A 217 11.83 12.30 2.21
C ALA A 217 11.09 12.57 0.89
N ILE A 218 10.17 13.54 0.89
CA ILE A 218 9.42 13.94 -0.31
C ILE A 218 10.36 14.57 -1.35
N GLU A 219 11.23 15.49 -0.96
CA GLU A 219 12.21 16.10 -1.86
C GLU A 219 13.13 15.06 -2.50
N ALA A 220 13.59 14.08 -1.73
CA ALA A 220 14.41 12.97 -2.22
C ALA A 220 13.66 12.11 -3.25
N LEU A 221 12.38 11.81 -3.00
CA LEU A 221 11.53 11.07 -3.93
C LEU A 221 11.26 11.86 -5.22
N GLN A 222 11.08 13.18 -5.14
CA GLN A 222 10.86 14.04 -6.30
C GLN A 222 12.09 14.18 -7.23
N GLN A 223 13.28 13.77 -6.79
CA GLN A 223 14.44 13.68 -7.69
C GLN A 223 14.30 12.57 -8.73
N LEU A 224 13.35 11.64 -8.55
CA LEU A 224 13.09 10.58 -9.51
C LEU A 224 12.30 11.10 -10.72
N PRO A 225 12.75 10.81 -11.96
CA PRO A 225 12.02 11.22 -13.15
C PRO A 225 10.59 10.71 -13.16
N GLY A 226 9.66 11.63 -13.41
CA GLY A 226 8.23 11.32 -13.43
C GLY A 226 7.57 11.24 -12.06
N ILE A 227 8.26 11.51 -10.95
CA ILE A 227 7.68 11.58 -9.60
C ILE A 227 7.45 13.04 -9.22
N GLY A 228 6.19 13.48 -9.22
CA GLY A 228 5.79 14.80 -8.69
C GLY A 228 5.48 14.75 -7.19
N ILE A 229 5.10 15.89 -6.60
CA ILE A 229 4.81 16.00 -5.17
C ILE A 229 3.73 15.00 -4.71
N PHE A 230 2.61 14.90 -5.41
CA PHE A 230 1.56 13.91 -5.14
C PHE A 230 2.09 12.46 -5.20
N SER A 231 2.92 12.16 -6.21
CA SER A 231 3.53 10.84 -6.38
C SER A 231 4.48 10.50 -5.24
N ALA A 232 5.30 11.46 -4.81
CA ALA A 232 6.24 11.33 -3.69
C ALA A 232 5.49 11.11 -2.37
N GLU A 233 4.48 11.93 -2.08
CA GLU A 233 3.59 11.72 -0.93
C GLU A 233 3.00 10.31 -0.96
N HIS A 234 2.45 9.88 -2.09
CA HIS A 234 1.84 8.55 -2.19
C HIS A 234 2.87 7.42 -1.95
N ILE A 235 4.11 7.54 -2.42
CA ILE A 235 5.17 6.55 -2.14
C ILE A 235 5.51 6.53 -0.65
N LEU A 236 5.63 7.69 0.01
CA LEU A 236 5.91 7.77 1.43
C LEU A 236 4.78 7.14 2.26
N LEU A 237 3.52 7.46 1.95
CA LEU A 237 2.38 7.07 2.79
C LEU A 237 1.89 5.66 2.52
N ARG A 238 1.89 5.24 1.26
CA ARG A 238 1.33 3.95 0.82
C ARG A 238 2.41 2.93 0.46
N GLY A 239 3.66 3.35 0.30
CA GLY A 239 4.80 2.45 0.11
C GLY A 239 5.62 2.27 1.40
N ALA A 240 6.07 3.37 2.00
CA ALA A 240 6.86 3.32 3.23
C ALA A 240 6.00 3.16 4.50
N GLY A 241 4.73 3.58 4.45
CA GLY A 241 3.79 3.43 5.56
C GLY A 241 3.97 4.50 6.65
N ASP A 242 4.34 5.73 6.27
CA ASP A 242 4.34 6.85 7.23
C ASP A 242 2.91 7.06 7.78
N PRO A 243 2.71 7.07 9.11
CA PRO A 243 1.37 7.10 9.69
C PRO A 243 0.77 8.50 9.83
N ASP A 244 1.57 9.55 9.67
CA ASP A 244 1.20 10.88 10.14
C ASP A 244 1.59 12.02 9.19
N TYR A 245 1.11 11.95 7.97
CA TYR A 245 1.24 13.02 6.97
C TYR A 245 -0.12 13.45 6.43
N LEU A 246 -0.29 14.76 6.21
CA LEU A 246 -1.47 15.33 5.56
C LEU A 246 -1.19 15.60 4.07
N THR A 247 -1.79 14.80 3.18
CA THR A 247 -1.64 14.95 1.72
C THR A 247 -2.55 16.04 1.17
N LEU A 248 -2.07 17.27 1.14
CA LEU A 248 -2.81 18.38 0.51
C LEU A 248 -2.84 18.26 -1.02
N ASN A 249 -1.98 17.44 -1.61
CA ASN A 249 -1.90 17.23 -3.05
C ASN A 249 -2.73 16.02 -3.54
N GLU A 250 -3.43 15.33 -2.64
CA GLU A 250 -4.36 14.24 -2.97
C GLU A 250 -5.71 14.83 -3.41
N PRO A 251 -6.08 14.74 -4.71
CA PRO A 251 -7.24 15.45 -5.24
C PRO A 251 -8.57 15.01 -4.62
N ARG A 252 -8.66 13.78 -4.11
CA ARG A 252 -9.91 13.26 -3.52
C ARG A 252 -10.10 13.67 -2.06
N LEU A 253 -9.07 14.19 -1.38
CA LEU A 253 -9.14 14.47 0.05
C LEU A 253 -10.14 15.60 0.39
N PRO A 254 -10.11 16.79 -0.26
CA PRO A 254 -11.06 17.86 0.04
C PRO A 254 -12.51 17.40 -0.13
N ARG A 255 -12.79 16.66 -1.21
CA ARG A 255 -14.12 16.09 -1.46
C ARG A 255 -14.54 15.06 -0.42
N ALA A 256 -13.64 14.17 -0.01
CA ALA A 256 -13.91 13.19 1.04
C ALA A 256 -14.24 13.89 2.36
N VAL A 257 -13.47 14.91 2.74
CA VAL A 257 -13.73 15.72 3.94
C VAL A 257 -15.07 16.44 3.83
N ALA A 258 -15.35 17.12 2.72
CA ALA A 258 -16.61 17.83 2.53
C ALA A 258 -17.83 16.91 2.65
N MET A 259 -17.76 15.72 2.05
CA MET A 259 -18.83 14.71 2.14
C MET A 259 -19.04 14.24 3.59
N VAL A 260 -17.96 13.82 4.24
CA VAL A 260 -18.03 13.11 5.54
C VAL A 260 -18.27 14.06 6.71
N TYR A 261 -17.82 15.31 6.61
CA TYR A 261 -18.10 16.39 7.56
C TYR A 261 -19.35 17.21 7.19
N ASN A 262 -20.04 16.87 6.11
CA ASN A 262 -21.23 17.57 5.62
C ASN A 262 -21.00 19.09 5.42
N LEU A 263 -19.86 19.45 4.83
CA LEU A 263 -19.50 20.83 4.53
C LEU A 263 -20.22 21.30 3.25
N LYS A 264 -20.53 22.60 3.19
CA LYS A 264 -21.21 23.20 2.02
C LYS A 264 -20.33 23.29 0.77
N ALA A 265 -19.01 23.23 0.94
CA ALA A 265 -18.01 23.31 -0.11
C ALA A 265 -16.78 22.50 0.29
N GLU A 266 -15.90 22.22 -0.68
CA GLU A 266 -14.60 21.62 -0.40
C GLU A 266 -13.74 22.57 0.46
N PRO A 267 -13.15 22.07 1.57
CA PRO A 267 -12.31 22.90 2.43
C PRO A 267 -11.02 23.30 1.72
N SER A 268 -10.57 24.51 1.98
CA SER A 268 -9.26 25.01 1.59
C SER A 268 -8.13 24.23 2.27
N SER A 269 -6.90 24.37 1.76
CA SER A 269 -5.72 23.76 2.40
C SER A 269 -5.48 24.25 3.83
N GLU A 270 -5.92 25.45 4.19
CA GLU A 270 -5.81 25.98 5.55
C GLU A 270 -6.83 25.31 6.48
N GLU A 271 -8.08 25.20 6.04
CA GLU A 271 -9.12 24.49 6.79
C GLU A 271 -8.77 23.00 6.96
N LEU A 272 -8.25 22.34 5.91
CA LEU A 272 -7.78 20.96 6.00
C LEU A 272 -6.68 20.80 7.05
N ARG A 273 -5.72 21.72 7.12
CA ARG A 273 -4.69 21.70 8.18
C ARG A 273 -5.33 21.81 9.54
N ALA A 274 -6.18 22.81 9.76
CA ALA A 274 -6.84 23.04 11.04
C ALA A 274 -7.67 21.83 11.51
N ILE A 275 -8.46 21.21 10.62
CA ILE A 275 -9.23 20.01 10.94
C ILE A 275 -8.27 18.86 11.29
N SER A 276 -7.20 18.68 10.51
CA SER A 276 -6.31 17.54 10.64
C SER A 276 -5.42 17.52 11.88
N GLU A 277 -5.28 18.65 12.59
CA GLU A 277 -4.49 18.69 13.83
C GLU A 277 -5.04 17.73 14.89
N GLY A 278 -6.36 17.57 14.96
CA GLY A 278 -7.02 16.60 15.84
C GLY A 278 -6.76 15.14 15.47
N TRP A 279 -6.22 14.87 14.27
CA TRP A 279 -5.95 13.50 13.81
C TRP A 279 -4.55 13.01 14.15
N ARG A 280 -3.68 13.89 14.67
CA ARG A 280 -2.31 13.51 15.05
C ARG A 280 -2.33 12.46 16.18
N PRO A 281 -1.41 11.49 16.19
CA PRO A 281 -0.33 11.24 15.23
C PRO A 281 -0.72 10.24 14.12
N TYR A 282 -1.96 10.30 13.62
CA TYR A 282 -2.53 9.32 12.68
C TYR A 282 -3.16 9.98 11.44
N ARG A 283 -2.66 11.13 10.99
CA ARG A 283 -3.24 11.87 9.85
C ARG A 283 -3.34 11.01 8.58
N THR A 284 -2.35 10.16 8.30
CA THR A 284 -2.41 9.25 7.14
C THR A 284 -3.48 8.17 7.30
N TRP A 285 -3.73 7.72 8.52
CA TRP A 285 -4.76 6.71 8.79
C TRP A 285 -6.17 7.29 8.63
N VAL A 286 -6.40 8.49 9.15
CA VAL A 286 -7.68 9.19 8.99
C VAL A 286 -7.94 9.53 7.52
N THR A 287 -6.96 10.06 6.80
CA THR A 287 -7.09 10.35 5.35
C THR A 287 -7.27 9.09 4.51
N PHE A 288 -6.73 7.95 4.93
CA PHE A 288 -7.03 6.64 4.33
C PHE A 288 -8.50 6.26 4.52
N LEU A 289 -9.03 6.33 5.74
CA LEU A 289 -10.44 6.00 6.02
C LEU A 289 -11.41 6.94 5.31
N LEU A 290 -11.11 8.25 5.24
CA LEU A 290 -11.91 9.23 4.52
C LEU A 290 -12.05 8.87 3.04
N ARG A 291 -10.93 8.50 2.39
CA ARG A 291 -10.94 8.10 0.98
C ARG A 291 -11.59 6.74 0.76
N HIS A 292 -11.43 5.81 1.70
CA HIS A 292 -12.12 4.53 1.66
C HIS A 292 -13.64 4.72 1.75
N MET A 293 -14.11 5.55 2.68
CA MET A 293 -15.53 5.91 2.80
C MET A 293 -16.04 6.62 1.54
N LEU A 294 -15.27 7.56 0.98
CA LEU A 294 -15.63 8.19 -0.29
C LEU A 294 -15.79 7.17 -1.42
N GLU A 295 -14.90 6.18 -1.49
CA GLU A 295 -14.99 5.12 -2.49
C GLU A 295 -16.19 4.20 -2.27
N ASP A 296 -16.47 3.79 -1.04
CA ASP A 296 -17.64 2.96 -0.71
C ASP A 296 -18.97 3.63 -1.08
N GLU A 297 -19.03 4.96 -0.98
CA GLU A 297 -20.24 5.72 -1.32
C GLU A 297 -20.32 6.02 -2.83
N THR A 298 -19.19 6.26 -3.51
CA THR A 298 -19.18 6.74 -4.91
C THR A 298 -18.82 5.70 -5.98
N HIS A 299 -18.10 4.63 -5.61
CA HIS A 299 -17.64 3.56 -6.50
C HIS A 299 -16.78 4.02 -7.70
N GLU A 300 -16.11 5.17 -7.59
CA GLU A 300 -15.38 5.81 -8.69
C GLU A 300 -14.10 5.09 -9.12
N ILE A 301 -13.42 4.41 -8.19
CA ILE A 301 -12.19 3.65 -8.47
C ILE A 301 -12.52 2.25 -8.95
N ALA A 302 -13.46 1.57 -8.28
CA ALA A 302 -13.80 0.17 -8.55
C ALA A 302 -14.40 -0.03 -9.96
N GLY A 303 -14.86 1.04 -10.62
CA GLY A 303 -15.30 1.00 -12.00
C GLY A 303 -16.51 0.08 -12.22
N LYS A 304 -17.45 0.08 -11.26
CA LYS A 304 -18.78 -0.48 -11.46
C LYS A 304 -19.62 0.45 -12.36
#